data_AF-A0A9W4K7Z4-F1
#
_entry.id   AF-A0A9W4K7Z4-F1
#
_cell.length_a   1.000
_cell.length_b   1.000
_cell.length_c   1.000
_cell.angle_alpha   90.00
_cell.angle_beta   90.00
_cell.angle_gamma   90.00
#
_symmetry.space_group_name_H-M   'P 1'
#
loop_
_entity.id
_entity.type
_entity.pdbx_description
1 polymer ?
#
loop_
_entity_poly.entity_id
_entity_poly.type
_entity_poly.pdbx_seq_one_letter_code
_entity_poly.pdbx_strand_id
1 'polypeptide(L)'
;MVLTMESARSLYKNDIDFAALALQSRDFAKHLKPNGQLDFTDPAAVRQLTTTLLQQDFHLKVQIPEDRLCPPVPNRLNYILWLQDLLDSTAGGLHEGYDQDREVVGLDIGTGCIGIYPLLGCVTRPRWTFVATDIDSNNIRTSQHNAALNNLESRIRIVHSDPDGPLIPIEKLGCQTLDFTMCNPPFYTSSNELKQSAEQKEREPFSTCTGAEVEMVTRGGEIAFVKRMIDESLHLRDRVQWYTSMLGKLSSINALVEMLIKHGITNFAVTEFEQGSKTKRWAVAWSWGDRRPAMNIARGIPGCPKSLLPFPADYTFTLPHGTSIDTATAIINAELSSLPWFWAWDQARSAGTGFAAENVWSRFARRKMKLAGGEGAAKLKVIPAQVALGVRLQIRLVRGQKPEEKEVKVLVRWVQGTDNVLFESFCGMVKRKLESE
;
A
#
# COMPACT_ATOMS: atom_id res chain seq x y z
N MET A 1 -3.06 -23.34 -12.36
CA MET A 1 -2.32 -22.27 -13.06
C MET A 1 -1.97 -21.24 -12.00
N VAL A 2 -0.71 -20.83 -11.84
CA VAL A 2 -0.35 -19.81 -10.84
C VAL A 2 -0.86 -18.47 -11.34
N LEU A 3 -1.74 -17.80 -10.59
CA LEU A 3 -2.20 -16.44 -10.90
C LEU A 3 -0.98 -15.52 -10.93
N THR A 4 -0.70 -14.84 -12.02
CA THR A 4 0.42 -13.89 -12.08
C THR A 4 0.03 -12.57 -11.43
N MET A 5 0.99 -11.84 -10.88
CA MET A 5 0.71 -10.50 -10.32
C MET A 5 0.11 -9.57 -11.38
N GLU A 6 0.56 -9.67 -12.63
CA GLU A 6 0.03 -8.87 -13.74
C GLU A 6 -1.42 -9.21 -14.06
N SER A 7 -1.81 -10.50 -14.01
CA SER A 7 -3.21 -10.87 -14.20
C SER A 7 -4.08 -10.33 -13.07
N ALA A 8 -3.64 -10.44 -11.82
CA ALA A 8 -4.37 -9.91 -10.66
C ALA A 8 -4.61 -8.39 -10.74
N ARG A 9 -3.61 -7.62 -11.21
CA ARG A 9 -3.72 -6.16 -11.38
C ARG A 9 -4.65 -5.73 -12.51
N SER A 10 -4.98 -6.62 -13.43
CA SER A 10 -5.89 -6.32 -14.54
C SER A 10 -7.35 -6.63 -14.19
N LEU A 11 -7.59 -7.48 -13.19
CA LEU A 11 -8.92 -7.86 -12.75
C LEU A 11 -9.72 -6.64 -12.27
N TYR A 12 -10.99 -6.60 -12.66
CA TYR A 12 -11.99 -5.63 -12.23
C TYR A 12 -11.63 -4.15 -12.49
N LYS A 13 -10.72 -3.87 -13.42
CA LYS A 13 -10.54 -2.51 -13.97
C LYS A 13 -11.75 -2.07 -14.80
N ASN A 14 -12.40 -3.04 -15.43
CA ASN A 14 -13.67 -2.88 -16.12
C ASN A 14 -14.77 -3.57 -15.30
N ASP A 15 -16.02 -3.24 -15.61
CA ASP A 15 -17.18 -3.88 -14.99
C ASP A 15 -17.17 -5.40 -15.22
N ILE A 16 -17.71 -6.14 -14.25
CA ILE A 16 -17.83 -7.59 -14.32
C ILE A 16 -18.88 -7.96 -15.37
N ASP A 17 -18.48 -8.75 -16.36
CA ASP A 17 -19.40 -9.30 -17.35
C ASP A 17 -20.21 -10.46 -16.73
N PHE A 18 -21.40 -10.14 -16.21
CA PHE A 18 -22.28 -11.14 -15.59
C PHE A 18 -22.80 -12.19 -16.58
N ALA A 19 -22.91 -11.87 -17.88
CA ALA A 19 -23.31 -12.85 -18.87
C ALA A 19 -22.21 -13.90 -19.06
N ALA A 20 -20.95 -13.45 -19.19
CA ALA A 20 -19.80 -14.34 -19.23
C ALA A 20 -19.66 -15.18 -17.94
N LEU A 21 -19.88 -14.57 -16.78
CA LEU A 21 -19.83 -15.24 -15.48
C LEU A 21 -20.90 -16.35 -15.36
N ALA A 22 -22.13 -16.08 -15.80
CA ALA A 22 -23.25 -17.03 -15.77
C ALA A 22 -23.07 -18.21 -16.74
N LEU A 23 -22.43 -18.00 -17.89
CA LEU A 23 -22.08 -19.10 -18.80
C LEU A 23 -21.11 -20.10 -18.15
N GLN A 24 -20.26 -19.62 -17.24
CA GLN A 24 -19.23 -20.42 -16.57
C GLN A 24 -19.69 -20.99 -15.21
N SER A 25 -20.75 -20.45 -14.61
CA SER A 25 -21.26 -20.88 -13.31
C SER A 25 -22.78 -21.00 -13.33
N ARG A 26 -23.27 -22.25 -13.36
CA ARG A 26 -24.72 -22.56 -13.29
C ARG A 26 -25.35 -22.06 -12.01
N ASP A 27 -24.62 -22.08 -10.89
CA ASP A 27 -25.15 -21.59 -9.62
C ASP A 27 -25.27 -20.07 -9.63
N PHE A 28 -24.30 -19.34 -10.19
CA PHE A 28 -24.44 -17.89 -10.38
C PHE A 28 -25.59 -17.52 -11.33
N ALA A 29 -25.76 -18.27 -12.43
CA ALA A 29 -26.81 -18.01 -13.40
C ALA A 29 -28.23 -18.00 -12.80
N LYS A 30 -28.46 -18.78 -11.73
CA LYS A 30 -29.75 -18.83 -11.01
C LYS A 30 -30.11 -17.52 -10.30
N HIS A 31 -29.14 -16.66 -10.04
CA HIS A 31 -29.33 -15.40 -9.32
C HIS A 31 -29.43 -14.17 -10.23
N LEU A 32 -29.32 -14.35 -11.56
CA LEU A 32 -29.50 -13.24 -12.50
C LEU A 32 -30.98 -12.96 -12.76
N LYS A 33 -31.31 -11.67 -12.85
CA LYS A 33 -32.62 -11.22 -13.32
C LYS A 33 -32.76 -11.53 -14.83
N PRO A 34 -33.99 -11.55 -15.38
CA PRO A 34 -34.21 -11.78 -16.82
C PRO A 34 -33.48 -10.81 -17.74
N ASN A 35 -33.16 -9.60 -17.26
CA ASN A 35 -32.37 -8.61 -18.01
C ASN A 35 -30.85 -8.81 -17.89
N GLY A 36 -30.39 -9.92 -17.32
CA GLY A 36 -28.97 -10.25 -17.14
C GLY A 36 -28.27 -9.51 -16.01
N GLN A 37 -28.97 -8.67 -15.25
CA GLN A 37 -28.40 -7.92 -14.13
C GLN A 37 -28.52 -8.70 -12.82
N LEU A 38 -27.60 -8.45 -11.89
CA LEU A 38 -27.65 -9.02 -10.54
C LEU A 38 -28.52 -8.15 -9.62
N ASP A 39 -29.30 -8.78 -8.73
CA ASP A 39 -29.90 -8.07 -7.61
C ASP A 39 -28.90 -7.93 -6.46
N PHE A 40 -28.31 -6.76 -6.31
CA PHE A 40 -27.38 -6.52 -5.21
C PHE A 40 -28.07 -6.37 -3.83
N THR A 41 -29.41 -6.24 -3.82
CA THR A 41 -30.21 -6.23 -2.59
C THR A 41 -30.56 -7.64 -2.09
N ASP A 42 -30.33 -8.68 -2.90
CA ASP A 42 -30.47 -10.08 -2.47
C ASP A 42 -29.14 -10.58 -1.85
N PRO A 43 -29.11 -10.87 -0.53
CA PRO A 43 -27.94 -11.46 0.12
C PRO A 43 -27.42 -12.73 -0.55
N ALA A 44 -28.31 -13.59 -1.05
CA ALA A 44 -27.93 -14.86 -1.66
C ALA A 44 -27.21 -14.61 -3.00
N ALA A 45 -27.73 -13.69 -3.81
CA ALA A 45 -27.10 -13.26 -5.06
C ALA A 45 -25.69 -12.66 -4.83
N VAL A 46 -25.52 -11.80 -3.81
CA VAL A 46 -24.22 -11.20 -3.49
C VAL A 46 -23.22 -12.24 -2.97
N ARG A 47 -23.65 -13.18 -2.14
CA ARG A 47 -22.82 -14.31 -1.68
C ARG A 47 -22.41 -15.21 -2.85
N GLN A 48 -23.34 -15.51 -3.75
CA GLN A 48 -23.03 -16.32 -4.92
C GLN A 48 -22.08 -15.60 -5.88
N LEU A 49 -22.24 -14.30 -6.11
CA LEU A 49 -21.29 -13.50 -6.88
C LEU A 49 -19.89 -13.61 -6.26
N THR A 50 -19.76 -13.33 -4.96
CA THR A 50 -18.49 -13.36 -4.23
C THR A 50 -17.81 -14.72 -4.32
N THR A 51 -18.56 -15.79 -4.09
CA THR A 51 -18.06 -17.18 -4.19
C THR A 51 -17.60 -17.51 -5.62
N THR A 52 -18.37 -17.07 -6.62
CA THR A 52 -18.04 -17.36 -8.03
C THR A 52 -16.79 -16.61 -8.47
N LEU A 53 -16.65 -15.33 -8.10
CA LEU A 53 -15.45 -14.54 -8.40
C LEU A 53 -14.20 -15.12 -7.74
N LEU A 54 -14.27 -15.47 -6.45
CA LEU A 54 -13.15 -16.11 -5.74
C LEU A 54 -12.74 -17.44 -6.39
N GLN A 55 -13.71 -18.25 -6.79
CA GLN A 55 -13.45 -19.54 -7.43
C GLN A 55 -12.87 -19.41 -8.84
N GLN A 56 -13.40 -18.50 -9.66
CA GLN A 56 -12.98 -18.40 -11.06
C GLN A 56 -11.67 -17.63 -11.21
N ASP A 57 -11.56 -16.48 -10.55
CA ASP A 57 -10.44 -15.57 -10.76
C ASP A 57 -9.24 -15.90 -9.88
N PHE A 58 -9.46 -16.55 -8.72
CA PHE A 58 -8.41 -16.85 -7.74
C PHE A 58 -8.28 -18.33 -7.39
N HIS A 59 -9.14 -19.19 -7.94
CA HIS A 59 -9.22 -20.60 -7.60
C HIS A 59 -9.45 -20.87 -6.10
N LEU A 60 -10.08 -19.92 -5.41
CA LEU A 60 -10.37 -19.99 -3.98
C LEU A 60 -11.78 -20.53 -3.74
N LYS A 61 -11.85 -21.61 -2.94
CA LYS A 61 -13.11 -22.18 -2.43
C LYS A 61 -13.42 -21.58 -1.07
N VAL A 62 -14.60 -21.01 -0.90
CA VAL A 62 -15.00 -20.43 0.38
C VAL A 62 -16.41 -20.83 0.76
N GLN A 63 -16.63 -20.96 2.06
CA GLN A 63 -17.93 -21.00 2.70
C GLN A 63 -18.20 -19.65 3.35
N ILE A 64 -19.37 -19.07 3.07
CA ILE A 64 -19.81 -17.78 3.61
C ILE A 64 -21.14 -18.02 4.36
N PRO A 65 -21.16 -17.90 5.71
CA PRO A 65 -22.39 -18.01 6.49
C PRO A 65 -23.41 -16.95 6.09
N GLU A 66 -24.69 -17.26 6.26
CA GLU A 66 -25.77 -16.34 5.86
C GLU A 66 -25.92 -15.13 6.78
N ASP A 67 -25.45 -15.25 8.03
CA ASP A 67 -25.52 -14.28 9.12
C ASP A 67 -24.22 -13.45 9.28
N ARG A 68 -23.40 -13.39 8.23
CA ARG A 68 -22.10 -12.69 8.24
C ARG A 68 -21.93 -11.76 7.05
N LEU A 69 -21.00 -10.82 7.19
CA LEU A 69 -20.66 -9.88 6.13
C LEU A 69 -20.11 -10.62 4.90
N CYS A 70 -20.67 -10.32 3.73
CA CYS A 70 -20.14 -10.76 2.44
C CYS A 70 -19.43 -9.60 1.72
N PRO A 71 -18.10 -9.44 1.87
CA PRO A 71 -17.37 -8.34 1.27
C PRO A 71 -17.26 -8.46 -0.27
N PRO A 72 -17.42 -7.36 -1.04
CA PRO A 72 -17.21 -7.38 -2.48
C PRO A 72 -15.72 -7.56 -2.82
N VAL A 73 -15.39 -8.62 -3.56
CA VAL A 73 -14.01 -9.02 -3.92
C VAL A 73 -13.18 -7.89 -4.53
N PRO A 74 -13.66 -7.08 -5.50
CA PRO A 74 -12.83 -6.07 -6.16
C PRO A 74 -12.25 -5.03 -5.21
N ASN A 75 -13.02 -4.59 -4.21
CA ASN A 75 -12.53 -3.61 -3.24
C ASN A 75 -11.50 -4.22 -2.28
N ARG A 76 -11.62 -5.50 -1.95
CA ARG A 76 -10.63 -6.21 -1.11
C ARG A 76 -9.33 -6.45 -1.85
N LEU A 77 -9.42 -6.77 -3.15
CA LEU A 77 -8.26 -6.88 -4.03
C LEU A 77 -7.51 -5.55 -4.14
N ASN A 78 -8.21 -4.41 -4.30
CA ASN A 78 -7.55 -3.09 -4.35
C ASN A 78 -6.66 -2.83 -3.13
N TYR A 79 -7.12 -3.20 -1.94
CA TYR A 79 -6.32 -3.03 -0.72
C TYR A 79 -5.07 -3.94 -0.73
N ILE A 80 -5.20 -5.21 -1.12
CA ILE A 80 -4.05 -6.12 -1.26
C ILE A 80 -3.04 -5.59 -2.31
N LEU A 81 -3.51 -5.12 -3.46
CA LEU A 81 -2.66 -4.58 -4.52
C LEU A 81 -1.92 -3.31 -4.08
N TRP A 82 -2.61 -2.41 -3.38
CA TRP A 82 -1.97 -1.20 -2.83
C TRP A 82 -0.93 -1.54 -1.77
N LEU A 83 -1.20 -2.53 -0.91
CA LEU A 83 -0.25 -3.00 0.09
C LEU A 83 0.98 -3.66 -0.54
N GLN A 84 0.79 -4.44 -1.62
CA GLN A 84 1.87 -4.98 -2.43
C GLN A 84 2.76 -3.87 -2.99
N ASP A 85 2.16 -2.84 -3.60
CA ASP A 85 2.89 -1.68 -4.11
C ASP A 85 3.64 -0.94 -3.00
N LEU A 86 3.00 -0.75 -1.85
CA LEU A 86 3.61 -0.11 -0.68
C LEU A 86 4.87 -0.86 -0.23
N LEU A 87 4.79 -2.18 -0.09
CA LEU A 87 5.92 -3.02 0.31
C LEU A 87 7.02 -3.08 -0.73
N ASP A 88 6.67 -3.28 -2.01
CA ASP A 88 7.63 -3.36 -3.12
C ASP A 88 8.37 -2.02 -3.31
N SER A 89 7.66 -0.89 -3.19
CA SER A 89 8.26 0.43 -3.28
C SER A 89 9.15 0.78 -2.09
N THR A 90 9.06 0.00 -1.00
CA THR A 90 9.84 0.17 0.24
C THR A 90 10.66 -1.07 0.61
N ALA A 91 10.99 -1.91 -0.38
CA ALA A 91 11.82 -3.10 -0.20
C ALA A 91 13.29 -2.79 0.18
N GLY A 92 13.73 -1.56 -0.08
CA GLY A 92 15.07 -1.07 0.27
C GLY A 92 16.16 -1.51 -0.72
N GLY A 93 17.38 -1.00 -0.51
CA GLY A 93 18.54 -1.36 -1.32
C GLY A 93 18.41 -1.04 -2.81
N LEU A 94 19.00 -1.88 -3.66
CA LEU A 94 19.03 -1.70 -5.11
C LEU A 94 17.79 -2.23 -5.84
N HIS A 95 16.98 -3.06 -5.18
CA HIS A 95 15.83 -3.71 -5.81
C HIS A 95 14.64 -2.74 -5.93
N GLU A 96 13.99 -2.74 -7.10
CA GLU A 96 12.73 -2.04 -7.34
C GLU A 96 11.66 -3.00 -7.83
N GLY A 97 10.48 -2.86 -7.23
CA GLY A 97 9.30 -3.60 -7.65
C GLY A 97 9.20 -4.96 -6.98
N TYR A 98 8.42 -5.83 -7.61
CA TYR A 98 8.06 -7.13 -7.07
C TYR A 98 9.27 -8.05 -6.98
N ASP A 99 9.59 -8.46 -5.76
CA ASP A 99 10.50 -9.57 -5.46
C ASP A 99 9.67 -10.81 -5.13
N GLN A 100 9.76 -11.84 -5.97
CA GLN A 100 9.05 -13.11 -5.80
C GLN A 100 9.57 -13.92 -4.61
N ASP A 101 10.81 -13.68 -4.19
CA ASP A 101 11.49 -14.43 -3.15
C ASP A 101 11.43 -13.72 -1.79
N ARG A 102 10.87 -12.50 -1.75
CA ARG A 102 10.64 -11.79 -0.50
C ARG A 102 9.60 -12.52 0.36
N GLU A 103 10.07 -13.03 1.48
CA GLU A 103 9.21 -13.51 2.56
C GLU A 103 8.56 -12.33 3.27
N VAL A 104 7.25 -12.43 3.49
CA VAL A 104 6.45 -11.37 4.11
C VAL A 104 5.52 -11.98 5.15
N VAL A 105 5.48 -11.36 6.33
CA VAL A 105 4.55 -11.73 7.41
C VAL A 105 3.58 -10.59 7.67
N GLY A 106 2.30 -10.81 7.33
CA GLY A 106 1.22 -9.86 7.55
C GLY A 106 0.35 -10.19 8.75
N LEU A 107 -0.20 -9.16 9.40
CA LEU A 107 -1.29 -9.30 10.36
C LEU A 107 -2.60 -8.73 9.79
N ASP A 108 -3.65 -9.55 9.72
CA ASP A 108 -5.01 -9.12 9.45
C ASP A 108 -5.82 -9.00 10.75
N ILE A 109 -6.38 -7.81 11.02
CA ILE A 109 -7.12 -7.49 12.24
C ILE A 109 -8.61 -7.46 11.93
N GLY A 110 -9.37 -8.42 12.49
CA GLY A 110 -10.79 -8.62 12.16
C GLY A 110 -10.96 -9.29 10.81
N THR A 111 -10.46 -10.52 10.67
CA THR A 111 -10.38 -11.22 9.38
C THR A 111 -11.75 -11.63 8.80
N GLY A 112 -12.78 -11.68 9.65
CA GLY A 112 -14.14 -12.03 9.28
C GLY A 112 -14.29 -13.51 8.91
N CYS A 113 -15.51 -13.91 8.58
CA CYS A 113 -15.82 -15.31 8.29
C CYS A 113 -15.10 -15.89 7.06
N ILE A 114 -14.72 -15.06 6.08
CA ILE A 114 -14.06 -15.53 4.87
C ILE A 114 -12.54 -15.69 5.08
N GLY A 115 -11.91 -14.82 5.86
CA GLY A 115 -10.45 -14.67 5.83
C GLY A 115 -9.96 -14.11 4.50
N ILE A 116 -10.73 -13.20 3.88
CA ILE A 116 -10.57 -12.81 2.48
C ILE A 116 -9.20 -12.18 2.18
N TYR A 117 -8.67 -11.37 3.09
CA TYR A 117 -7.38 -10.72 2.89
C TYR A 117 -6.21 -11.71 2.95
N PRO A 118 -6.10 -12.59 3.98
CA PRO A 118 -5.14 -13.68 3.99
C PRO A 118 -5.20 -14.56 2.74
N LEU A 119 -6.41 -14.97 2.31
CA LEU A 119 -6.59 -15.81 1.13
C LEU A 119 -6.08 -15.11 -0.14
N LEU A 120 -6.55 -13.88 -0.42
CA LEU A 120 -6.12 -13.10 -1.59
C LEU A 120 -4.63 -12.79 -1.56
N GLY A 121 -4.07 -12.43 -0.41
CA GLY A 121 -2.65 -12.17 -0.23
C GLY A 121 -1.81 -13.41 -0.54
N CYS A 122 -2.15 -14.56 0.05
CA CYS A 122 -1.41 -15.80 -0.17
C CYS A 122 -1.48 -16.33 -1.60
N VAL A 123 -2.59 -16.17 -2.33
CA VAL A 123 -2.68 -16.63 -3.73
C VAL A 123 -2.02 -15.67 -4.72
N THR A 124 -2.00 -14.37 -4.42
CA THR A 124 -1.31 -13.37 -5.27
C THR A 124 0.18 -13.25 -4.96
N ARG A 125 0.61 -13.66 -3.76
CA ARG A 125 2.00 -13.63 -3.30
C ARG A 125 2.39 -14.97 -2.64
N PRO A 126 3.10 -15.85 -3.35
CA PRO A 126 3.42 -17.20 -2.87
C PRO A 126 4.21 -17.26 -1.55
N ARG A 127 5.06 -16.24 -1.29
CA ARG A 127 5.87 -16.15 -0.06
C ARG A 127 5.28 -15.27 1.04
N TRP A 128 4.02 -14.85 0.89
CA TRP A 128 3.31 -14.20 1.98
C TRP A 128 2.72 -15.23 2.93
N THR A 129 2.88 -14.93 4.22
CA THR A 129 2.22 -15.61 5.34
C THR A 129 1.41 -14.59 6.12
N PHE A 130 0.32 -15.05 6.71
CA PHE A 130 -0.59 -14.24 7.49
C PHE A 130 -0.79 -14.83 8.86
N VAL A 131 -0.79 -13.93 9.83
CA VAL A 131 -1.51 -14.11 11.07
C VAL A 131 -2.81 -13.32 10.95
N ALA A 132 -3.92 -13.94 11.29
CA ALA A 132 -5.24 -13.31 11.20
C ALA A 132 -5.91 -13.39 12.57
N THR A 133 -6.52 -12.29 13.01
CA THR A 133 -7.20 -12.20 14.30
C THR A 133 -8.68 -11.92 14.12
N ASP A 134 -9.49 -12.49 15.00
CA ASP A 134 -10.91 -12.16 15.12
C ASP A 134 -11.36 -12.43 16.56
N ILE A 135 -12.42 -11.73 16.97
CA ILE A 135 -13.03 -11.88 18.30
C ILE A 135 -14.23 -12.81 18.29
N ASP A 136 -14.82 -13.05 17.11
CA ASP A 136 -16.01 -13.87 16.96
C ASP A 136 -15.63 -15.33 16.64
N SER A 137 -16.08 -16.27 17.47
CA SER A 137 -15.74 -17.69 17.33
C SER A 137 -16.25 -18.30 16.02
N ASN A 138 -17.36 -17.82 15.46
CA ASN A 138 -17.86 -18.33 14.18
C ASN A 138 -17.03 -17.81 13.01
N ASN A 139 -16.56 -16.56 13.08
CA ASN A 139 -15.62 -16.01 12.11
C ASN A 139 -14.32 -16.80 12.11
N ILE A 140 -13.76 -17.08 13.29
CA ILE A 140 -12.55 -17.91 13.45
C ILE A 140 -12.76 -19.30 12.83
N ARG A 141 -13.84 -19.99 13.22
CA ARG A 141 -14.12 -21.35 12.72
C ARG A 141 -14.25 -21.38 11.20
N THR A 142 -15.00 -20.44 10.62
CA THR A 142 -15.26 -20.42 9.18
C THR A 142 -14.01 -20.03 8.39
N SER A 143 -13.27 -19.03 8.84
CA SER A 143 -12.04 -18.60 8.17
C SER A 143 -10.95 -19.68 8.25
N GLN A 144 -10.86 -20.43 9.34
CA GLN A 144 -9.97 -21.59 9.47
C GLN A 144 -10.36 -22.69 8.48
N HIS A 145 -11.67 -22.97 8.38
CA HIS A 145 -12.19 -23.91 7.39
C HIS A 145 -11.85 -23.47 5.96
N ASN A 146 -12.04 -22.19 5.62
CA ASN A 146 -11.71 -21.65 4.30
C ASN A 146 -10.22 -21.73 4.00
N ALA A 147 -9.33 -21.46 4.97
CA ALA A 147 -7.90 -21.65 4.77
C ALA A 147 -7.56 -23.13 4.47
N ALA A 148 -8.16 -24.07 5.21
CA ALA A 148 -7.95 -25.50 5.01
C ALA A 148 -8.51 -26.00 3.66
N LEU A 149 -9.68 -25.54 3.24
CA LEU A 149 -10.27 -25.86 1.93
C LEU A 149 -9.36 -25.51 0.75
N ASN A 150 -8.46 -24.55 0.94
CA ASN A 150 -7.51 -24.07 -0.06
C ASN A 150 -6.07 -24.55 0.18
N ASN A 151 -5.83 -25.44 1.16
CA ASN A 151 -4.50 -25.91 1.56
C ASN A 151 -3.54 -24.76 1.93
N LEU A 152 -4.06 -23.76 2.63
CA LEU A 152 -3.32 -22.57 3.06
C LEU A 152 -3.08 -22.53 4.57
N GLU A 153 -3.37 -23.60 5.33
CA GLU A 153 -3.20 -23.61 6.79
C GLU A 153 -1.74 -23.45 7.25
N SER A 154 -0.78 -23.81 6.40
CA SER A 154 0.66 -23.61 6.69
C SER A 154 1.10 -22.15 6.53
N ARG A 155 0.31 -21.33 5.81
CA ARG A 155 0.61 -19.91 5.55
C ARG A 155 -0.36 -18.95 6.22
N ILE A 156 -1.54 -19.40 6.63
CA ILE A 156 -2.58 -18.58 7.26
C ILE A 156 -2.88 -19.18 8.62
N ARG A 157 -2.46 -18.47 9.67
CA ARG A 157 -2.75 -18.85 11.06
C ARG A 157 -3.79 -17.91 11.65
N ILE A 158 -4.90 -18.47 12.11
CA ILE A 158 -6.02 -17.70 12.67
C ILE A 158 -6.02 -17.83 14.18
N VAL A 159 -6.09 -16.69 14.87
CA VAL A 159 -5.92 -16.57 16.32
C VAL A 159 -7.10 -15.81 16.91
N HIS A 160 -7.67 -16.35 17.99
CA HIS A 160 -8.69 -15.63 18.76
C HIS A 160 -8.06 -14.42 19.46
N SER A 161 -8.62 -13.23 19.26
CA SER A 161 -8.23 -12.01 19.98
C SER A 161 -9.19 -11.70 21.11
N ASP A 162 -8.71 -10.96 22.10
CA ASP A 162 -9.52 -10.43 23.20
C ASP A 162 -10.06 -9.06 22.77
N PRO A 163 -11.38 -8.80 22.78
CA PRO A 163 -11.96 -7.49 22.45
C PRO A 163 -11.36 -6.32 23.22
N ASP A 164 -10.99 -6.56 24.49
CA ASP A 164 -10.40 -5.57 25.39
C ASP A 164 -8.86 -5.62 25.38
N GLY A 165 -8.28 -6.57 24.64
CA GLY A 165 -6.85 -6.76 24.49
C GLY A 165 -6.20 -5.85 23.43
N PRO A 166 -4.87 -6.01 23.25
CA PRO A 166 -4.14 -5.33 22.18
C PRO A 166 -4.59 -5.83 20.79
N LEU A 167 -4.73 -4.89 19.85
CA LEU A 167 -5.05 -5.16 18.45
C LEU A 167 -3.87 -5.81 17.72
N ILE A 168 -2.64 -5.52 18.14
CA ILE A 168 -1.40 -6.03 17.52
C ILE A 168 -0.59 -6.81 18.57
N PRO A 169 -1.05 -8.01 18.99
CA PRO A 169 -0.44 -8.77 20.09
C PRO A 169 0.82 -9.53 19.66
N ILE A 170 1.85 -8.86 19.13
CA ILE A 170 3.03 -9.48 18.47
C ILE A 170 3.62 -10.64 19.29
N GLU A 171 3.71 -10.52 20.62
CA GLU A 171 4.22 -11.57 21.50
C GLU A 171 3.40 -12.86 21.42
N LYS A 172 2.06 -12.76 21.40
CA LYS A 172 1.15 -13.90 21.27
C LYS A 172 1.15 -14.46 19.84
N LEU A 173 1.56 -13.65 18.86
CA LEU A 173 1.65 -14.09 17.48
C LEU A 173 2.89 -14.97 17.25
N GLY A 174 3.86 -15.02 18.15
CA GLY A 174 5.07 -15.83 17.96
C GLY A 174 5.96 -15.33 16.80
N CYS A 175 5.82 -14.06 16.42
CA CYS A 175 6.70 -13.37 15.49
C CYS A 175 7.46 -12.25 16.22
N GLN A 176 8.66 -11.92 15.75
CA GLN A 176 9.43 -10.79 16.30
C GLN A 176 9.05 -9.47 15.63
N THR A 177 8.80 -9.54 14.32
CA THR A 177 8.46 -8.42 13.44
C THR A 177 7.35 -8.81 12.46
N LEU A 178 6.67 -7.81 11.94
CA LEU A 178 5.68 -7.92 10.86
C LEU A 178 6.07 -6.97 9.73
N ASP A 179 5.86 -7.36 8.48
CA ASP A 179 5.99 -6.45 7.34
C ASP A 179 4.81 -5.49 7.27
N PHE A 180 3.62 -5.95 7.69
CA PHE A 180 2.47 -5.06 7.77
C PHE A 180 1.41 -5.51 8.77
N THR A 181 0.58 -4.56 9.19
CA THR A 181 -0.79 -4.82 9.63
C THR A 181 -1.79 -4.31 8.60
N MET A 182 -2.93 -4.97 8.50
CA MET A 182 -4.08 -4.49 7.75
C MET A 182 -5.36 -4.66 8.57
N CYS A 183 -6.31 -3.77 8.32
CA CYS A 183 -7.57 -3.74 9.05
C CYS A 183 -8.65 -3.14 8.16
N ASN A 184 -9.85 -3.71 8.22
CA ASN A 184 -11.06 -3.04 7.76
C ASN A 184 -11.98 -2.86 8.98
N PRO A 185 -11.85 -1.75 9.71
CA PRO A 185 -12.49 -1.58 11.00
C PRO A 185 -14.01 -1.52 10.86
N PRO A 186 -14.77 -1.89 11.91
CA PRO A 186 -16.20 -1.64 11.97
C PRO A 186 -16.49 -0.14 11.77
N PHE A 187 -17.45 0.19 10.90
CA PHE A 187 -17.64 1.58 10.43
C PHE A 187 -18.46 2.47 11.38
N TYR A 188 -19.34 1.88 12.20
CA TYR A 188 -20.36 2.62 12.95
C TYR A 188 -20.01 2.73 14.44
N THR A 189 -20.33 3.86 15.06
CA THR A 189 -20.08 4.12 16.49
C THR A 189 -21.07 3.40 17.41
N SER A 190 -22.26 3.07 16.89
CA SER A 190 -23.35 2.40 17.60
C SER A 190 -24.35 1.78 16.61
N SER A 191 -25.16 0.84 17.10
CA SER A 191 -26.32 0.32 16.36
C SER A 191 -27.33 1.41 15.98
N ASN A 192 -27.41 2.50 16.74
CA ASN A 192 -28.27 3.64 16.41
C ASN A 192 -27.72 4.47 15.24
N GLU A 193 -26.40 4.69 15.16
CA GLU A 193 -25.79 5.34 13.98
C GLU A 193 -25.96 4.46 12.73
N LEU A 194 -25.87 3.13 12.86
CA LEU A 194 -26.11 2.21 11.77
C LEU A 194 -27.54 2.35 11.21
N LYS A 195 -28.54 2.42 12.09
CA LYS A 195 -29.95 2.63 11.73
C LYS A 195 -30.18 4.02 11.14
N GLN A 196 -29.68 5.08 11.77
CA GLN A 196 -29.81 6.45 11.26
C GLN A 196 -29.11 6.65 9.91
N SER A 197 -27.95 6.04 9.70
CA SER A 197 -27.24 6.07 8.41
C SER A 197 -27.99 5.29 7.32
N ALA A 198 -28.83 4.32 7.67
CA ALA A 198 -29.73 3.66 6.73
C ALA A 198 -30.94 4.56 6.41
N GLU A 199 -31.51 5.22 7.43
CA GLU A 199 -32.68 6.12 7.32
C GLU A 199 -32.37 7.44 6.60
N GLN A 200 -31.15 8.00 6.73
CA GLN A 200 -30.73 9.26 6.10
C GLN A 200 -30.40 9.13 4.61
N LYS A 201 -30.36 7.91 4.06
CA LYS A 201 -30.19 7.74 2.61
C LYS A 201 -31.56 7.89 1.94
N GLU A 202 -31.73 8.94 1.14
CA GLU A 202 -32.95 9.15 0.31
C GLU A 202 -33.27 7.97 -0.63
N ARG A 203 -32.33 7.04 -0.82
CA ARG A 203 -32.49 5.79 -1.57
C ARG A 203 -31.89 4.64 -0.78
N GLU A 204 -32.58 3.50 -0.77
CA GLU A 204 -32.07 2.25 -0.21
C GLU A 204 -30.64 1.95 -0.71
N PRO A 205 -29.74 1.47 0.15
CA PRO A 205 -28.40 1.10 -0.27
C PRO A 205 -28.47 0.09 -1.41
N PHE A 206 -27.68 0.32 -2.46
CA PHE A 206 -27.70 -0.52 -3.66
C PHE A 206 -27.26 -1.97 -3.37
N SER A 207 -26.66 -2.24 -2.21
CA SER A 207 -26.26 -3.57 -1.77
C SER A 207 -26.62 -3.81 -0.31
N THR A 208 -27.05 -5.03 -0.01
CA THR A 208 -27.43 -5.43 1.36
C THR A 208 -26.22 -5.60 2.25
N CYS A 209 -26.26 -4.95 3.42
CA CYS A 209 -25.24 -5.10 4.45
C CYS A 209 -25.66 -6.23 5.40
N THR A 210 -25.14 -7.44 5.17
CA THR A 210 -25.43 -8.64 5.98
C THR A 210 -24.49 -8.80 7.18
N GLY A 211 -23.69 -7.78 7.50
CA GLY A 211 -22.73 -7.87 8.59
C GLY A 211 -23.41 -8.11 9.93
N ALA A 212 -22.76 -8.90 10.80
CA ALA A 212 -23.18 -8.97 12.19
C ALA A 212 -22.85 -7.64 12.90
N GLU A 213 -23.54 -7.31 13.99
CA GLU A 213 -23.28 -6.06 14.74
C GLU A 213 -21.80 -5.94 15.15
N VAL A 214 -21.19 -7.07 15.53
CA VAL A 214 -19.76 -7.19 15.87
C VAL A 214 -18.80 -6.83 14.71
N GLU A 215 -19.25 -6.95 13.45
CA GLU A 215 -18.47 -6.59 12.25
C GLU A 215 -18.72 -5.15 11.79
N MET A 216 -19.77 -4.51 12.30
CA MET A 216 -20.24 -3.21 11.80
C MET A 216 -20.11 -2.09 12.82
N VAL A 217 -20.17 -2.39 14.11
CA VAL A 217 -20.19 -1.42 15.20
C VAL A 217 -18.95 -1.53 16.10
N THR A 218 -18.34 -0.40 16.40
CA THR A 218 -17.30 -0.28 17.43
C THR A 218 -17.43 1.06 18.15
N ARG A 219 -17.10 1.13 19.44
CA ARG A 219 -17.22 2.36 20.22
C ARG A 219 -16.34 3.46 19.63
N GLY A 220 -16.94 4.57 19.21
CA GLY A 220 -16.22 5.68 18.57
C GLY A 220 -15.89 5.47 17.08
N GLY A 221 -16.40 4.38 16.48
CA GLY A 221 -16.34 4.12 15.04
C GLY A 221 -14.93 3.89 14.52
N GLU A 222 -14.76 3.97 13.21
CA GLU A 222 -13.48 3.70 12.55
C GLU A 222 -12.33 4.58 13.07
N ILE A 223 -12.59 5.86 13.39
CA ILE A 223 -11.56 6.79 13.88
C ILE A 223 -11.00 6.33 15.22
N ALA A 224 -11.87 5.94 16.17
CA ALA A 224 -11.41 5.47 17.48
C ALA A 224 -10.66 4.14 17.37
N PHE A 225 -11.08 3.25 16.47
CA PHE A 225 -10.40 1.99 16.21
C PHE A 225 -9.00 2.21 15.63
N VAL A 226 -8.86 3.01 14.57
CA VAL A 226 -7.55 3.30 13.98
C VAL A 226 -6.68 4.14 14.94
N LYS A 227 -7.29 5.01 15.76
CA LYS A 227 -6.56 5.67 16.86
C LYS A 227 -5.91 4.66 17.80
N ARG A 228 -6.61 3.59 18.21
CA ARG A 228 -6.01 2.53 19.03
C ARG A 228 -4.80 1.89 18.32
N MET A 229 -4.91 1.63 17.01
CA MET A 229 -3.78 1.12 16.23
C MET A 229 -2.60 2.10 16.22
N ILE A 230 -2.85 3.40 16.08
CA ILE A 230 -1.81 4.44 16.16
C ILE A 230 -1.18 4.44 17.56
N ASP A 231 -1.99 4.40 18.62
CA ASP A 231 -1.52 4.38 20.02
C ASP A 231 -0.65 3.14 20.31
N GLU A 232 -1.04 1.95 19.83
CA GLU A 232 -0.22 0.73 19.94
C GLU A 232 1.08 0.84 19.12
N SER A 233 1.02 1.46 17.93
CA SER A 233 2.20 1.67 17.09
C SER A 233 3.26 2.57 17.74
N LEU A 234 2.88 3.47 18.66
CA LEU A 234 3.84 4.29 19.42
C LEU A 234 4.79 3.44 20.27
N HIS A 235 4.36 2.25 20.67
CA HIS A 235 5.14 1.32 21.48
C HIS A 235 5.83 0.28 20.59
N LEU A 236 5.13 -0.24 19.58
CA LEU A 236 5.64 -1.29 18.70
C LEU A 236 6.67 -0.77 17.69
N ARG A 237 6.55 0.49 17.27
CA ARG A 237 7.52 1.21 16.42
C ARG A 237 7.89 0.38 15.18
N ASP A 238 9.18 0.10 15.00
CA ASP A 238 9.76 -0.61 13.86
C ASP A 238 9.54 -2.13 13.89
N ARG A 239 8.88 -2.67 14.92
CA ARG A 239 8.46 -4.09 14.91
C ARG A 239 7.40 -4.37 13.85
N VAL A 240 6.73 -3.35 13.33
CA VAL A 240 5.91 -3.46 12.13
C VAL A 240 6.44 -2.47 11.10
N GLN A 241 6.77 -2.94 9.90
CA GLN A 241 7.24 -2.04 8.85
C GLN A 241 6.13 -1.07 8.41
N TRP A 242 4.92 -1.55 8.14
CA TRP A 242 3.77 -0.71 7.77
C TRP A 242 2.50 -1.04 8.55
N TYR A 243 2.00 -0.08 9.30
CA TYR A 243 0.66 -0.17 9.89
C TYR A 243 -0.33 0.37 8.86
N THR A 244 -1.41 -0.35 8.56
CA THR A 244 -2.40 0.10 7.57
C THR A 244 -3.84 -0.16 8.02
N SER A 245 -4.76 0.69 7.60
CA SER A 245 -6.21 0.49 7.77
C SER A 245 -6.99 1.05 6.58
N MET A 246 -8.01 0.32 6.14
CA MET A 246 -9.04 0.82 5.24
C MET A 246 -10.05 1.66 6.03
N LEU A 247 -10.72 2.59 5.35
CA LEU A 247 -11.67 3.54 5.92
C LEU A 247 -12.89 3.70 5.01
N GLY A 248 -14.04 3.87 5.64
CA GLY A 248 -15.34 4.07 5.01
C GLY A 248 -15.63 5.53 4.66
N LYS A 249 -14.99 6.50 5.34
CA LYS A 249 -15.26 7.93 5.18
C LYS A 249 -13.96 8.72 4.91
N LEU A 250 -13.98 9.65 3.94
CA LEU A 250 -12.85 10.55 3.67
C LEU A 250 -12.53 11.46 4.86
N SER A 251 -13.54 11.91 5.61
CA SER A 251 -13.34 12.73 6.81
C SER A 251 -12.48 12.03 7.88
N SER A 252 -12.52 10.69 7.92
CA SER A 252 -11.70 9.88 8.82
C SER A 252 -10.20 9.98 8.46
N ILE A 253 -9.86 10.07 7.16
CA ILE A 253 -8.47 10.30 6.72
C ILE A 253 -7.94 11.60 7.32
N ASN A 254 -8.71 12.68 7.26
CA ASN A 254 -8.27 14.00 7.72
C ASN A 254 -7.89 13.96 9.21
N ALA A 255 -8.79 13.42 10.05
CA ALA A 255 -8.57 13.31 11.49
C ALA A 255 -7.38 12.40 11.84
N LEU A 256 -7.21 11.30 11.11
CA LEU A 256 -6.12 10.35 11.34
C LEU A 256 -4.77 10.90 10.89
N VAL A 257 -4.70 11.60 9.75
CA VAL A 257 -3.46 12.25 9.28
C VAL A 257 -3.02 13.35 10.24
N GLU A 258 -3.95 14.17 10.74
CA GLU A 258 -3.63 15.17 11.78
C GLU A 258 -3.05 14.52 13.05
N MET A 259 -3.58 13.36 13.44
CA MET A 259 -3.08 12.58 14.57
C MET A 259 -1.67 12.03 14.31
N LEU A 260 -1.42 11.46 13.12
CA LEU A 260 -0.09 10.99 12.71
C LEU A 260 0.93 12.13 12.80
N ILE A 261 0.62 13.29 12.23
CA ILE A 261 1.47 14.48 12.25
C ILE A 261 1.72 14.95 13.69
N LYS A 262 0.67 14.99 14.53
CA LYS A 262 0.79 15.38 15.94
C LYS A 262 1.74 14.46 16.73
N HIS A 263 1.78 13.17 16.40
CA HIS A 263 2.70 12.19 16.99
C HIS A 263 4.09 12.16 16.33
N GLY A 264 4.37 13.08 15.38
CA GLY A 264 5.65 13.17 14.69
C GLY A 264 5.86 12.09 13.61
N ILE A 265 4.80 11.39 13.19
CA ILE A 265 4.85 10.37 12.16
C ILE A 265 4.79 11.04 10.80
N THR A 266 5.95 11.18 10.17
CA THR A 266 6.11 11.84 8.86
C THR A 266 6.15 10.87 7.69
N ASN A 267 6.27 9.57 7.96
CA ASN A 267 6.24 8.52 6.94
C ASN A 267 4.85 7.88 6.89
N PHE A 268 4.01 8.38 5.99
CA PHE A 268 2.66 7.86 5.82
C PHE A 268 2.25 7.89 4.35
N ALA A 269 1.16 7.18 4.05
CA ALA A 269 0.57 7.06 2.73
C ALA A 269 -0.95 7.08 2.86
N VAL A 270 -1.61 7.75 1.92
CA VAL A 270 -3.07 7.76 1.80
C VAL A 270 -3.49 7.46 0.37
N THR A 271 -4.57 6.72 0.21
CA THR A 271 -5.08 6.36 -1.12
C THR A 271 -6.61 6.27 -1.12
N GLU A 272 -7.18 6.28 -2.31
CA GLU A 272 -8.59 6.01 -2.57
C GLU A 272 -8.73 4.73 -3.39
N PHE A 273 -9.68 3.89 -3.01
CA PHE A 273 -10.12 2.72 -3.77
C PHE A 273 -11.49 3.02 -4.38
N GLU A 274 -11.50 3.14 -5.70
CA GLU A 274 -12.72 3.31 -6.49
C GLU A 274 -13.09 1.98 -7.16
N GLN A 275 -14.33 1.54 -6.97
CA GLN A 275 -14.89 0.36 -7.63
C GLN A 275 -16.31 0.69 -8.11
N GLY A 276 -16.49 0.71 -9.42
CA GLY A 276 -17.69 1.25 -10.07
C GLY A 276 -17.89 2.74 -9.80
N SER A 277 -19.11 3.24 -10.03
CA SER A 277 -19.42 4.67 -9.99
C SER A 277 -19.86 5.21 -8.62
N LYS A 278 -19.95 4.37 -7.58
CA LYS A 278 -20.68 4.72 -6.34
C LYS A 278 -19.97 4.42 -5.02
N THR A 279 -19.14 3.37 -4.94
CA THR A 279 -18.50 2.99 -3.68
C THR A 279 -17.04 3.41 -3.68
N LYS A 280 -16.73 4.41 -2.85
CA LYS A 280 -15.36 4.81 -2.53
C LYS A 280 -14.98 4.27 -1.16
N ARG A 281 -13.75 3.81 -1.04
CA ARG A 281 -13.07 3.54 0.24
C ARG A 281 -11.75 4.26 0.22
N TRP A 282 -11.22 4.53 1.40
CA TRP A 282 -9.89 5.12 1.53
C TRP A 282 -9.01 4.18 2.33
N ALA A 283 -7.70 4.35 2.26
CA ALA A 283 -6.79 3.69 3.16
C ALA A 283 -5.72 4.66 3.63
N VAL A 284 -5.27 4.42 4.86
CA VAL A 284 -4.12 5.10 5.47
C VAL A 284 -3.09 4.04 5.83
N ALA A 285 -1.82 4.38 5.63
CA ALA A 285 -0.69 3.60 6.08
C ALA A 285 0.34 4.51 6.75
N TRP A 286 1.03 4.02 7.77
CA TRP A 286 2.12 4.73 8.41
C TRP A 286 3.24 3.80 8.85
N SER A 287 4.44 4.36 8.96
CA SER A 287 5.66 3.64 9.34
C SER A 287 6.52 4.48 10.27
N TRP A 288 7.24 3.81 11.16
CA TRP A 288 8.30 4.42 11.96
C TRP A 288 9.67 4.36 11.29
N GLY A 289 9.80 3.56 10.23
CA GLY A 289 11.00 3.41 9.45
C GLY A 289 11.28 4.60 8.53
N ASP A 290 12.47 4.58 7.95
CA ASP A 290 13.01 5.63 7.10
C ASP A 290 12.80 5.38 5.60
N ARG A 291 12.25 4.21 5.22
CA ARG A 291 11.99 3.86 3.82
C ARG A 291 10.77 4.59 3.29
N ARG A 292 10.91 5.29 2.17
CA ARG A 292 9.90 6.19 1.64
C ARG A 292 9.11 5.55 0.48
N PRO A 293 7.77 5.48 0.57
CA PRO A 293 6.94 4.93 -0.50
C PRO A 293 6.98 5.82 -1.75
N ALA A 294 6.70 5.24 -2.92
CA ALA A 294 6.62 6.03 -4.16
C ALA A 294 5.42 6.98 -4.13
N MET A 295 5.53 8.16 -4.77
CA MET A 295 4.48 9.18 -4.68
C MET A 295 3.12 8.72 -5.21
N ASN A 296 3.09 7.92 -6.28
CA ASN A 296 1.86 7.36 -6.84
C ASN A 296 1.12 6.42 -5.88
N ILE A 297 1.81 5.88 -4.86
CA ILE A 297 1.25 5.00 -3.84
C ILE A 297 0.84 5.82 -2.60
N ALA A 298 1.68 6.79 -2.23
CA ALA A 298 1.55 7.53 -0.98
C ALA A 298 0.55 8.71 -1.03
N ARG A 299 0.24 9.18 -2.24
CA ARG A 299 -0.59 10.38 -2.49
C ARG A 299 -1.74 10.05 -3.45
N GLY A 300 -2.42 8.93 -3.20
CA GLY A 300 -3.43 8.35 -4.08
C GLY A 300 -4.85 8.91 -3.95
N ILE A 301 -5.07 10.01 -3.21
CA ILE A 301 -6.39 10.64 -3.09
C ILE A 301 -6.46 11.86 -4.02
N PRO A 302 -7.25 11.83 -5.10
CA PRO A 302 -7.41 12.95 -6.01
C PRO A 302 -7.97 14.20 -5.31
N GLY A 303 -7.38 15.37 -5.56
CA GLY A 303 -7.86 16.63 -4.99
C GLY A 303 -7.66 16.81 -3.48
N CYS A 304 -6.99 15.88 -2.80
CA CYS A 304 -6.72 15.97 -1.37
C CYS A 304 -5.86 17.22 -1.04
N PRO A 305 -6.21 17.99 0.02
CA PRO A 305 -5.39 19.11 0.47
C PRO A 305 -3.93 18.72 0.69
N LYS A 306 -2.99 19.56 0.25
CA LYS A 306 -1.54 19.28 0.37
C LYS A 306 -1.08 19.08 1.82
N SER A 307 -1.76 19.69 2.78
CA SER A 307 -1.49 19.53 4.22
C SER A 307 -1.81 18.12 4.75
N LEU A 308 -2.67 17.38 4.04
CA LEU A 308 -3.08 16.01 4.39
C LEU A 308 -2.34 14.95 3.56
N LEU A 309 -1.38 15.37 2.75
CA LEU A 309 -0.54 14.48 1.96
C LEU A 309 0.87 14.41 2.56
N PRO A 310 1.53 13.25 2.53
CA PRO A 310 2.91 13.15 2.97
C PRO A 310 3.83 14.05 2.12
N PHE A 311 4.98 14.41 2.68
CA PHE A 311 6.01 15.15 1.95
C PHE A 311 6.32 14.48 0.59
N PRO A 312 6.43 15.22 -0.53
CA PRO A 312 6.65 14.63 -1.84
C PRO A 312 8.02 13.94 -1.90
N ALA A 313 8.01 12.61 -2.01
CA ALA A 313 9.23 11.82 -2.15
C ALA A 313 9.85 11.89 -3.55
N ASP A 314 9.17 12.48 -4.55
CA ASP A 314 9.71 12.65 -5.89
C ASP A 314 9.92 14.13 -6.22
N TYR A 315 11.06 14.41 -6.83
CA TYR A 315 11.41 15.70 -7.41
C TYR A 315 11.65 15.53 -8.90
N THR A 316 10.87 16.21 -9.73
CA THR A 316 10.97 16.14 -11.19
C THR A 316 11.24 17.51 -11.78
N PHE A 317 12.13 17.58 -12.77
CA PHE A 317 12.37 18.78 -13.58
C PHE A 317 12.75 18.40 -15.02
N THR A 318 12.53 19.33 -15.95
CA THR A 318 12.86 19.18 -17.36
C THR A 318 14.12 19.98 -17.66
N LEU A 319 15.06 19.40 -18.41
CA LEU A 319 16.29 20.07 -18.86
C LEU A 319 16.01 21.04 -20.02
N PRO A 320 16.90 21.99 -20.30
CA PRO A 320 16.76 22.90 -21.44
C PRO A 320 16.48 22.18 -22.76
N HIS A 321 15.76 22.86 -23.66
CA HIS A 321 15.44 22.29 -24.96
C HIS A 321 16.73 22.00 -25.75
N GLY A 322 16.80 20.81 -26.37
CA GLY A 322 17.97 20.36 -27.14
C GLY A 322 19.06 19.68 -26.30
N THR A 323 18.93 19.60 -24.97
CA THR A 323 19.86 18.82 -24.15
C THR A 323 19.84 17.35 -24.57
N SER A 324 21.03 16.80 -24.86
CA SER A 324 21.19 15.36 -25.13
C SER A 324 21.06 14.56 -23.84
N ILE A 325 20.26 13.49 -23.87
CA ILE A 325 20.12 12.56 -22.75
C ILE A 325 21.45 11.89 -22.39
N ASP A 326 22.30 11.61 -23.38
CA ASP A 326 23.62 10.98 -23.19
C ASP A 326 24.57 11.94 -22.48
N THR A 327 24.57 13.21 -22.89
CA THR A 327 25.36 14.26 -22.22
C THR A 327 24.90 14.46 -20.79
N ALA A 328 23.59 14.60 -20.55
CA ALA A 328 23.04 14.74 -19.20
C ALA A 328 23.39 13.55 -18.31
N THR A 329 23.26 12.33 -18.85
CA THR A 329 23.62 11.08 -18.18
C THR A 329 25.10 11.04 -17.81
N ALA A 330 25.99 11.37 -18.75
CA ALA A 330 27.44 11.37 -18.51
C ALA A 330 27.83 12.39 -17.42
N ILE A 331 27.29 13.60 -17.49
CA ILE A 331 27.55 14.69 -16.52
C ILE A 331 27.14 14.26 -15.12
N ILE A 332 25.88 13.83 -14.95
CA ILE A 332 25.38 13.53 -13.61
C ILE A 332 26.05 12.29 -13.03
N ASN A 333 26.29 11.26 -13.84
CA ASN A 333 26.91 10.04 -13.36
C ASN A 333 28.37 10.29 -12.95
N ALA A 334 29.13 11.11 -13.71
CA ALA A 334 30.47 11.50 -13.34
C ALA A 334 30.49 12.29 -12.01
N GLU A 335 29.58 13.26 -11.86
CA GLU A 335 29.45 14.05 -10.64
C GLU A 335 29.13 13.17 -9.42
N LEU A 336 28.08 12.35 -9.51
CA LEU A 336 27.63 11.50 -8.41
C LEU A 336 28.60 10.37 -8.10
N SER A 337 29.29 9.84 -9.10
CA SER A 337 30.36 8.87 -8.91
C SER A 337 31.57 9.44 -8.19
N SER A 338 31.78 10.77 -8.21
CA SER A 338 32.92 11.41 -7.53
C SER A 338 32.74 11.57 -6.02
N LEU A 339 31.51 11.40 -5.52
CA LEU A 339 31.17 11.61 -4.12
C LEU A 339 31.57 10.41 -3.24
N PRO A 340 31.88 10.63 -1.95
CA PRO A 340 32.23 9.58 -1.00
C PRO A 340 30.98 8.92 -0.39
N TRP A 341 30.22 8.21 -1.22
CA TRP A 341 29.01 7.50 -0.82
C TRP A 341 28.88 6.19 -1.62
N PHE A 342 27.85 5.41 -1.35
CA PHE A 342 27.51 4.29 -2.19
C PHE A 342 26.76 4.81 -3.42
N TRP A 343 27.21 4.44 -4.61
CA TRP A 343 26.58 4.80 -5.88
C TRP A 343 26.64 3.62 -6.86
N ALA A 344 25.49 3.23 -7.38
CA ALA A 344 25.36 2.22 -8.42
C ALA A 344 24.62 2.83 -9.63
N TRP A 345 25.19 2.68 -10.82
CA TRP A 345 24.63 3.21 -12.07
C TRP A 345 24.21 2.07 -13.00
N ASP A 346 23.03 2.19 -13.58
CA ASP A 346 22.50 1.32 -14.62
C ASP A 346 22.40 2.11 -15.93
N GLN A 347 23.34 1.82 -16.84
CA GLN A 347 23.43 2.49 -18.13
C GLN A 347 22.23 2.21 -19.03
N ALA A 348 21.64 1.01 -18.96
CA ALA A 348 20.52 0.63 -19.82
C ALA A 348 19.22 1.37 -19.43
N ARG A 349 19.06 1.69 -18.14
CA ARG A 349 17.89 2.40 -17.61
C ARG A 349 18.10 3.91 -17.45
N SER A 350 19.29 4.42 -17.77
CA SER A 350 19.72 5.80 -17.49
C SER A 350 19.38 6.21 -16.06
N ALA A 351 19.70 5.31 -15.11
CA ALA A 351 19.28 5.43 -13.73
C ALA A 351 20.42 5.11 -12.77
N GLY A 352 20.43 5.75 -11.61
CA GLY A 352 21.38 5.47 -10.54
C GLY A 352 20.72 5.45 -9.17
N THR A 353 21.26 4.64 -8.28
CA THR A 353 20.83 4.53 -6.88
C THR A 353 22.01 4.85 -5.98
N GLY A 354 21.80 5.70 -4.98
CA GLY A 354 22.85 6.03 -4.03
C GLY A 354 22.37 6.18 -2.60
N PHE A 355 23.28 5.90 -1.68
CA PHE A 355 23.05 5.93 -0.25
C PHE A 355 24.22 6.59 0.47
N ALA A 356 23.93 7.62 1.25
CA ALA A 356 24.90 8.36 2.05
C ALA A 356 24.54 8.30 3.53
N ALA A 357 25.56 8.13 4.37
CA ALA A 357 25.43 8.20 5.83
C ALA A 357 25.35 9.64 6.36
N GLU A 358 25.78 10.62 5.56
CA GLU A 358 25.73 12.05 5.86
C GLU A 358 25.70 12.88 4.58
N ASN A 359 25.64 14.21 4.71
CA ASN A 359 25.72 15.11 3.56
C ASN A 359 27.13 15.09 2.94
N VAL A 360 27.25 14.62 1.70
CA VAL A 360 28.54 14.53 0.99
C VAL A 360 28.63 15.43 -0.26
N TRP A 361 27.52 16.05 -0.67
CA TRP A 361 27.45 16.81 -1.93
C TRP A 361 27.51 18.31 -1.75
N SER A 362 27.11 18.84 -0.60
CA SER A 362 27.06 20.30 -0.39
C SER A 362 28.45 20.95 -0.42
N ARG A 363 28.52 22.24 -0.76
CA ARG A 363 29.80 22.99 -0.77
C ARG A 363 30.50 22.94 0.59
N PHE A 364 29.72 23.05 1.67
CA PHE A 364 30.22 22.96 3.03
C PHE A 364 30.82 21.57 3.30
N ALA A 365 30.09 20.50 2.98
CA ALA A 365 30.57 19.12 3.14
C ALA A 365 31.88 18.87 2.39
N ARG A 366 31.94 19.27 1.10
CA ARG A 366 33.15 19.11 0.28
C ARG A 366 34.34 19.90 0.83
N ARG A 367 34.12 21.10 1.37
CA ARG A 367 35.18 21.90 2.02
C ARG A 367 35.68 21.24 3.30
N LYS A 368 34.76 20.76 4.15
CA LYS A 368 35.08 20.05 5.40
C LYS A 368 35.95 18.82 5.13
N MET A 369 35.62 18.04 4.10
CA MET A 369 36.41 16.85 3.71
C MET A 369 37.82 17.19 3.24
N LYS A 370 37.96 18.24 2.41
CA LYS A 370 39.29 18.71 1.95
C LYS A 370 40.17 19.17 3.12
N LEU A 371 39.58 19.86 4.10
CA LEU A 371 40.31 20.33 5.29
C LEU A 371 40.70 19.19 6.24
N ALA A 372 39.96 18.09 6.26
CA ALA A 372 40.24 16.93 7.10
C ALA A 372 41.42 16.06 6.59
N GLY A 373 42.16 16.51 5.57
CA GLY A 373 43.31 15.76 5.02
C GLY A 373 42.92 14.48 4.29
N GLY A 374 41.63 14.24 4.04
CA GLY A 374 41.17 13.14 3.23
C GLY A 374 41.52 13.39 1.76
N GLU A 375 42.62 12.82 1.28
CA GLU A 375 42.76 12.51 -0.14
C GLU A 375 41.57 11.64 -0.53
N GLY A 376 40.53 12.26 -1.09
CA GLY A 376 39.30 11.62 -1.58
C GLY A 376 38.72 10.56 -0.65
N ALA A 377 37.85 10.95 0.29
CA ALA A 377 37.13 9.99 1.14
C ALA A 377 36.65 8.79 0.31
N ALA A 378 37.05 7.59 0.72
CA ALA A 378 36.90 6.39 -0.10
C ALA A 378 35.42 6.14 -0.41
N LYS A 379 35.11 5.83 -1.68
CA LYS A 379 33.75 5.44 -2.09
C LYS A 379 33.29 4.24 -1.27
N LEU A 380 32.04 4.26 -0.82
CA LEU A 380 31.48 3.13 -0.10
C LEU A 380 31.18 2.01 -1.11
N LYS A 381 31.75 0.83 -0.86
CA LYS A 381 31.47 -0.38 -1.66
C LYS A 381 30.16 -1.06 -1.26
N VAL A 382 29.65 -0.75 -0.08
CA VAL A 382 28.43 -1.32 0.50
C VAL A 382 27.53 -0.19 0.99
N ILE A 383 26.21 -0.42 0.98
CA ILE A 383 25.24 0.52 1.53
C ILE A 383 25.53 0.70 3.03
N PRO A 384 25.61 1.94 3.55
CA PRO A 384 25.88 2.16 4.96
C PRO A 384 24.72 1.65 5.83
N ALA A 385 25.04 1.16 7.03
CA ALA A 385 24.03 0.65 7.97
C ALA A 385 23.05 1.75 8.42
N GLN A 386 23.55 2.99 8.57
CA GLN A 386 22.73 4.17 8.82
C GLN A 386 22.73 5.03 7.56
N VAL A 387 21.54 5.27 7.01
CA VAL A 387 21.35 6.05 5.79
C VAL A 387 20.70 7.38 6.18
N ALA A 388 21.43 8.49 6.01
CA ALA A 388 20.86 9.82 6.12
C ALA A 388 20.04 10.18 4.88
N LEU A 389 20.53 9.78 3.69
CA LEU A 389 19.81 9.96 2.43
C LEU A 389 20.07 8.79 1.47
N GLY A 390 18.99 8.13 1.08
CA GLY A 390 18.93 7.21 -0.06
C GLY A 390 18.11 7.83 -1.18
N VAL A 391 18.64 7.82 -2.39
CA VAL A 391 17.97 8.37 -3.58
C VAL A 391 18.07 7.44 -4.78
N ARG A 392 17.07 7.54 -5.66
CA ARG A 392 17.13 7.03 -7.01
C ARG A 392 16.97 8.17 -7.98
N LEU A 393 17.90 8.27 -8.93
CA LEU A 393 17.87 9.25 -9.99
C LEU A 393 17.61 8.53 -11.30
N GLN A 394 16.73 9.09 -12.13
CA GLN A 394 16.49 8.59 -13.47
C GLN A 394 16.35 9.74 -14.45
N ILE A 395 16.97 9.59 -15.62
CA ILE A 395 16.83 10.51 -16.74
C ILE A 395 16.07 9.78 -17.86
N ARG A 396 14.99 10.37 -18.35
CA ARG A 396 14.17 9.78 -19.43
C ARG A 396 13.90 10.81 -20.52
N LEU A 397 13.84 10.31 -21.74
CA LEU A 397 13.29 11.06 -22.87
C LEU A 397 11.78 10.92 -22.87
N VAL A 398 11.06 12.03 -22.83
CA VAL A 398 9.60 12.07 -22.88
C VAL A 398 9.15 12.87 -24.10
N ARG A 399 7.94 12.60 -24.60
CA ARG A 399 7.32 13.45 -25.62
C ARG A 399 7.02 14.81 -24.99
N GLY A 400 7.44 15.87 -25.67
CA GLY A 400 7.15 17.25 -25.29
C GLY A 400 5.71 17.64 -25.62
N GLN A 401 5.40 18.93 -25.45
CA GLN A 401 4.06 19.45 -25.73
C GLN A 401 3.66 19.34 -27.21
N LYS A 402 4.65 19.40 -28.12
CA LYS A 402 4.44 19.17 -29.55
C LYS A 402 4.79 17.71 -29.91
N PRO A 403 4.07 17.09 -30.87
CA PRO A 403 4.27 15.67 -31.23
C PRO A 403 5.70 15.29 -31.61
N GLU A 404 6.47 16.24 -32.14
CA GLU A 404 7.83 16.03 -32.64
C GLU A 404 8.91 16.48 -31.64
N GLU A 405 8.51 17.14 -30.56
CA GLU A 405 9.40 17.65 -29.54
C GLU A 405 9.72 16.55 -28.52
N LYS A 406 10.98 16.47 -28.14
CA LYS A 406 11.48 15.52 -27.15
C LYS A 406 12.10 16.30 -26.01
N GLU A 407 11.65 16.04 -24.81
CA GLU A 407 12.14 16.67 -23.59
C GLU A 407 12.93 15.64 -22.77
N VAL A 408 14.03 16.08 -22.16
CA VAL A 408 14.78 15.27 -21.20
C VAL A 408 14.27 15.59 -19.81
N LYS A 409 13.62 14.62 -19.16
CA LYS A 409 13.10 14.73 -17.81
C LYS A 409 14.00 14.01 -16.83
N VAL A 410 14.29 14.67 -15.70
CA VAL A 410 15.03 14.11 -14.58
C VAL A 410 14.06 13.88 -13.43
N LEU A 411 14.05 12.66 -12.90
CA LEU A 411 13.30 12.26 -11.72
C LEU A 411 14.30 11.88 -10.62
N VAL A 412 14.20 12.51 -9.46
CA VAL A 412 14.92 12.13 -8.25
C VAL A 412 13.89 11.69 -7.21
N ARG A 413 13.97 10.42 -6.81
CA ARG A 413 13.11 9.81 -5.80
C ARG A 413 13.88 9.63 -4.49
N TRP A 414 13.34 10.17 -3.40
CA TRP A 414 13.74 9.89 -2.02
C TRP A 414 13.27 8.49 -1.66
N VAL A 415 14.20 7.55 -1.47
CA VAL A 415 13.88 6.16 -1.14
C VAL A 415 14.15 5.81 0.32
N GLN A 416 15.05 6.53 0.98
CA GLN A 416 15.39 6.28 2.37
C GLN A 416 15.90 7.54 3.09
N GLY A 417 15.59 7.69 4.37
CA GLY A 417 16.04 8.76 5.24
C GLY A 417 14.87 9.55 5.84
N THR A 418 15.16 10.43 6.78
CA THR A 418 14.14 11.18 7.53
C THR A 418 14.20 12.70 7.34
N ASP A 419 15.32 13.22 6.84
CA ASP A 419 15.55 14.65 6.66
C ASP A 419 15.15 15.11 5.25
N ASN A 420 14.03 15.85 5.18
CA ASN A 420 13.54 16.41 3.92
C ASN A 420 14.41 17.57 3.42
N VAL A 421 15.02 18.36 4.31
CA VAL A 421 15.93 19.46 3.93
C VAL A 421 17.18 18.89 3.25
N LEU A 422 17.67 17.75 3.73
CA LEU A 422 18.77 17.04 3.10
C LEU A 422 18.41 16.56 1.69
N PHE A 423 17.22 15.98 1.51
CA PHE A 423 16.73 15.58 0.19
C PHE A 423 16.58 16.78 -0.77
N GLU A 424 15.94 17.87 -0.33
CA GLU A 424 15.80 19.09 -1.14
C GLU A 424 17.16 19.69 -1.53
N SER A 425 18.13 19.66 -0.62
CA SER A 425 19.51 20.08 -0.87
C SER A 425 20.17 19.23 -1.97
N PHE A 426 19.98 17.92 -1.95
CA PHE A 426 20.45 17.01 -2.99
C PHE A 426 19.80 17.32 -4.34
N CYS A 427 18.47 17.43 -4.37
CA CYS A 427 17.71 17.78 -5.58
C CYS A 427 18.18 19.10 -6.20
N GLY A 428 18.39 20.12 -5.37
CA GLY A 428 18.92 21.40 -5.84
C GLY A 428 20.35 21.30 -6.38
N MET A 429 21.19 20.41 -5.83
CA MET A 429 22.54 20.15 -6.35
C MET A 429 22.49 19.48 -7.73
N VAL A 430 21.69 18.42 -7.86
CA VAL A 430 21.48 17.70 -9.14
C VAL A 430 20.97 18.65 -10.22
N LYS A 431 19.93 19.43 -9.91
CA LYS A 431 19.35 20.38 -10.84
C LYS A 431 20.36 21.41 -11.34
N ARG A 432 21.06 22.08 -10.41
CA ARG A 432 22.10 23.07 -10.79
C ARG A 432 23.19 22.47 -11.65
N LYS A 433 23.61 21.23 -11.38
CA LYS A 433 24.67 20.56 -12.14
C LYS A 433 24.25 20.28 -13.59
N LEU A 434 22.98 19.93 -13.80
CA LEU A 434 22.46 19.59 -15.12
C LEU A 434 21.96 20.80 -15.92
N GLU A 435 21.73 21.95 -15.28
CA GLU A 435 21.33 23.20 -15.95
C GLU A 435 22.52 24.13 -16.25
N SER A 436 23.69 23.91 -15.65
CA SER A 436 24.86 24.78 -15.81
C SER A 436 25.75 24.46 -17.00
N GLU A 437 25.45 23.39 -17.74
CA GLU A 437 26.18 22.83 -18.88
C GLU A 437 25.18 22.55 -20.01
#